data_AF-A0A497G1T9-F1
#
_entry.id   AF-A0A497G1T9-F1
#
_cell.length_a   1.000
_cell.length_b   1.000
_cell.length_c   1.000
_cell.angle_alpha   90.00
_cell.angle_beta   90.00
_cell.angle_gamma   90.00
#
_symmetry.space_group_name_H-M   'P 1'
#
loop_
_entity.id
_entity.type
_entity.pdbx_description
1 polymer ?
#
loop_
_entity_poly.entity_id
_entity_poly.type
_entity_poly.pdbx_seq_one_letter_code
_entity_poly.pdbx_strand_id
1 'polypeptide(L)'
;MIKLVVRAKKDADALRACLSRFYGDWSIPVYTLKGVRKADKVLDRLREIFDEESFIIVLLGREESYLKSIEDSLPLNVIVHVLPKARVRNTRIIQIAREIERAKSVLRTSVYWTGAYVFCHRVDRGVRLDIENEPAYDLFLGLGEGFLENLSRVLGERIPPVPLLVRKFGGEHDIFSGPRRVGYLKIPDEGEPSGEVL
;
A
#
# COMPACT_ATOMS: atom_id res chain seq x y z
N MET A 1 -12.43 1.79 -9.17
CA MET A 1 -12.61 3.23 -8.79
C MET A 1 -12.07 3.44 -7.37
N ILE A 2 -11.75 4.66 -6.89
CA ILE A 2 -11.36 4.88 -5.47
C ILE A 2 -12.50 5.56 -4.72
N LYS A 3 -12.87 5.07 -3.55
CA LYS A 3 -13.78 5.71 -2.60
C LYS A 3 -13.02 6.09 -1.35
N LEU A 4 -13.18 7.32 -0.87
CA LEU A 4 -12.61 7.74 0.40
C LEU A 4 -13.70 7.84 1.47
N VAL A 5 -13.42 7.31 2.66
CA VAL A 5 -14.34 7.30 3.78
C VAL A 5 -13.68 7.96 4.98
N VAL A 6 -14.40 8.86 5.63
CA VAL A 6 -13.95 9.50 6.88
C VAL A 6 -15.05 9.42 7.93
N ARG A 7 -14.70 9.61 9.20
CA ARG A 7 -15.70 9.49 10.26
C ARG A 7 -16.77 10.57 10.23
N ALA A 8 -16.39 11.84 10.07
CA ALA A 8 -17.28 12.98 10.25
C ALA A 8 -17.27 13.99 9.09
N LYS A 9 -18.33 14.81 9.01
CA LYS A 9 -18.49 15.83 7.96
C LYS A 9 -17.30 16.80 7.86
N LYS A 10 -16.80 17.31 8.99
CA LYS A 10 -15.67 18.25 9.00
C LYS A 10 -14.38 17.63 8.44
N ASP A 11 -14.18 16.33 8.60
CA ASP A 11 -13.06 15.61 8.00
C ASP A 11 -13.26 15.43 6.49
N ALA A 12 -14.50 15.22 6.07
CA ALA A 12 -14.85 15.13 4.65
C ALA A 12 -14.66 16.46 3.92
N ASP A 13 -14.96 17.58 4.57
CA ASP A 13 -14.74 18.91 3.99
C ASP A 13 -13.24 19.18 3.77
N ALA A 14 -12.39 18.81 4.73
CA ALA A 14 -10.93 18.87 4.56
C ALA A 14 -10.44 17.96 3.43
N LEU A 15 -11.02 16.77 3.31
CA LEU A 15 -10.68 15.83 2.25
C LEU A 15 -11.10 16.33 0.86
N ARG A 16 -12.31 16.90 0.72
CA ARG A 16 -12.77 17.51 -0.53
C ARG A 16 -11.88 18.69 -0.95
N ALA A 17 -11.44 19.51 0.00
CA ALA A 17 -10.47 20.58 -0.28
C ALA A 17 -9.14 20.03 -0.79
N CYS A 18 -8.66 18.91 -0.22
CA CYS A 18 -7.48 18.19 -0.73
C CYS A 18 -7.71 17.66 -2.15
N LEU A 19 -8.83 16.97 -2.40
CA LEU A 19 -9.16 16.40 -3.70
C LEU A 19 -9.26 17.46 -4.79
N SER A 20 -9.94 18.58 -4.52
CA SER A 20 -10.02 19.70 -5.46
C SER A 20 -8.66 20.26 -5.85
N ARG A 21 -7.66 20.21 -4.96
CA ARG A 21 -6.33 20.79 -5.20
C ARG A 21 -5.34 19.84 -5.87
N PHE A 22 -5.43 18.54 -5.58
CA PHE A 22 -4.43 17.53 -5.98
C PHE A 22 -4.98 16.43 -6.89
N TYR A 23 -6.30 16.29 -6.98
CA TYR A 23 -7.00 15.22 -7.72
C TYR A 23 -8.18 15.80 -8.52
N GLY A 24 -8.06 17.04 -9.02
CA GLY A 24 -9.18 17.78 -9.63
C GLY A 24 -9.83 17.06 -10.82
N ASP A 25 -9.05 16.30 -11.57
CA ASP A 25 -9.51 15.54 -12.74
C ASP A 25 -10.08 14.15 -12.38
N TRP A 26 -10.05 13.76 -11.11
CA TRP A 26 -10.46 12.44 -10.64
C TRP A 26 -11.82 12.52 -9.94
N SER A 27 -12.77 11.71 -10.39
CA SER A 27 -14.07 11.56 -9.73
C SER A 27 -13.95 10.62 -8.52
N ILE A 28 -13.37 11.13 -7.42
CA ILE A 28 -13.21 10.38 -6.17
C ILE A 28 -14.34 10.74 -5.19
N PRO A 29 -15.35 9.88 -4.99
CA PRO A 29 -16.40 10.13 -4.02
C PRO A 29 -15.89 10.08 -2.58
N VAL A 30 -16.39 11.00 -1.75
CA VAL A 30 -16.10 11.08 -0.31
C VAL A 30 -17.35 10.76 0.50
N TYR A 31 -17.28 9.68 1.29
CA TYR A 31 -18.34 9.22 2.17
C TYR A 31 -18.02 9.54 3.64
N THR A 32 -19.07 9.58 4.46
CA THR A 32 -18.92 9.79 5.90
C THR A 32 -19.60 8.67 6.68
N LEU A 33 -18.99 8.28 7.80
CA LEU A 33 -19.59 7.36 8.79
C LEU A 33 -20.56 8.08 9.73
N LYS A 34 -21.04 9.27 9.35
CA LYS A 34 -22.02 10.08 10.10
C LYS A 34 -21.62 10.33 11.57
N GLY A 35 -20.33 10.38 11.87
CA GLY A 35 -19.79 10.68 13.19
C GLY A 35 -19.82 9.53 14.20
N VAL A 36 -20.22 8.32 13.78
CA VAL A 36 -20.29 7.13 14.62
C VAL A 36 -18.94 6.82 15.26
N ARG A 37 -18.94 6.42 16.55
CA ARG A 37 -17.72 6.16 17.33
C ARG A 37 -17.51 4.70 17.72
N LYS A 38 -18.56 3.89 17.77
CA LYS A 38 -18.46 2.47 18.17
C LYS A 38 -18.09 1.62 16.96
N ALA A 39 -17.16 0.67 17.13
CA ALA A 39 -16.58 -0.13 16.06
C ALA A 39 -17.64 -0.97 15.29
N ASP A 40 -18.56 -1.59 16.01
CA ASP A 40 -19.70 -2.34 15.47
C ASP A 40 -20.55 -1.46 14.53
N LYS A 41 -20.90 -0.26 14.99
CA LYS A 41 -21.70 0.69 14.21
C LYS A 41 -20.94 1.31 13.05
N VAL A 42 -19.61 1.43 13.17
CA VAL A 42 -18.75 1.83 12.04
C VAL A 42 -18.78 0.75 10.96
N LEU A 43 -18.67 -0.52 11.34
CA LEU A 43 -18.72 -1.64 10.41
C LEU A 43 -20.07 -1.70 9.67
N ASP A 44 -21.18 -1.54 10.38
CA ASP A 44 -22.52 -1.47 9.79
C ASP A 44 -22.61 -0.38 8.71
N ARG A 45 -22.04 0.80 8.97
CA ARG A 45 -22.02 1.92 8.01
C ARG A 45 -21.09 1.70 6.84
N LEU A 46 -19.95 1.05 7.07
CA LEU A 46 -19.02 0.71 6.00
C LEU A 46 -19.63 -0.30 5.02
N ARG A 47 -20.42 -1.26 5.52
CA ARG A 47 -21.16 -2.23 4.68
C ARG A 47 -22.10 -1.57 3.67
N GLU A 48 -22.68 -0.41 4.02
CA GLU A 48 -23.54 0.37 3.10
C GLU A 48 -22.75 1.00 1.92
N ILE A 49 -21.41 1.07 2.02
CA ILE A 49 -20.53 1.74 1.05
C ILE A 49 -19.79 0.73 0.15
N PHE A 50 -19.65 -0.51 0.62
CA PHE A 50 -18.88 -1.56 -0.05
C PHE A 50 -19.42 -1.89 -1.45
N ASP A 51 -18.49 -2.16 -2.34
CA ASP A 51 -18.68 -2.73 -3.66
C ASP A 51 -17.38 -3.44 -4.06
N GLU A 52 -17.44 -4.35 -5.03
CA GLU A 52 -16.29 -5.14 -5.45
C GLU A 52 -15.38 -4.40 -6.44
N GLU A 53 -15.88 -3.34 -7.09
CA GLU A 53 -15.19 -2.63 -8.18
C GLU A 53 -14.37 -1.42 -7.71
N SER A 54 -14.45 -1.09 -6.41
CA SER A 54 -13.80 0.07 -5.83
C SER A 54 -12.76 -0.30 -4.78
N PHE A 55 -11.65 0.43 -4.77
CA PHE A 55 -10.76 0.48 -3.62
C PHE A 55 -11.27 1.49 -2.62
N ILE A 56 -11.47 1.07 -1.37
CA ILE A 56 -12.08 1.88 -0.33
C ILE A 56 -11.01 2.20 0.71
N ILE A 57 -10.73 3.49 0.90
CA ILE A 57 -9.75 3.95 1.88
C ILE A 57 -10.48 4.67 3.00
N VAL A 58 -10.43 4.10 4.19
CA VAL A 58 -10.96 4.69 5.42
C VAL A 58 -9.84 5.49 6.08
N LEU A 59 -9.96 6.82 6.06
CA LEU A 59 -8.98 7.74 6.66
C LEU A 59 -9.42 8.13 8.07
N LEU A 60 -8.56 7.85 9.04
CA LEU A 60 -8.78 8.12 10.46
C LEU A 60 -7.72 9.06 11.02
N GLY A 61 -8.07 9.87 12.02
CA GLY A 61 -7.05 10.54 12.84
C GLY A 61 -6.52 9.62 13.95
N ARG A 62 -5.44 10.03 14.63
CA ARG A 62 -4.88 9.27 15.76
C ARG A 62 -5.88 9.05 16.89
N GLU A 63 -6.78 10.00 17.16
CA GLU A 63 -7.83 9.86 18.18
C GLU A 63 -8.81 8.71 17.86
N GLU A 64 -8.85 8.29 16.60
CA GLU A 64 -9.76 7.28 16.06
C GLU A 64 -9.02 5.97 15.74
N SER A 65 -7.72 5.88 16.07
CA SER A 65 -6.88 4.71 15.77
C SER A 65 -7.40 3.39 16.35
N TYR A 66 -8.17 3.44 17.44
CA TYR A 66 -8.85 2.27 18.01
C TYR A 66 -9.81 1.58 17.03
N LEU A 67 -10.34 2.33 16.05
CA LEU A 67 -11.20 1.78 14.98
C LEU A 67 -10.42 0.94 13.97
N LYS A 68 -9.07 0.97 13.99
CA LYS A 68 -8.26 0.09 13.13
C LYS A 68 -8.51 -1.40 13.42
N SER A 69 -8.96 -1.74 14.63
CA SER A 69 -9.37 -3.11 14.99
C SER A 69 -10.46 -3.71 14.11
N ILE A 70 -11.25 -2.90 13.39
CA ILE A 70 -12.27 -3.43 12.46
C ILE A 70 -11.66 -4.01 11.19
N GLU A 71 -10.39 -3.69 10.89
CA GLU A 71 -9.74 -3.99 9.62
C GLU A 71 -9.83 -5.48 9.28
N ASP A 72 -9.63 -6.37 10.26
CA ASP A 72 -9.71 -7.83 10.09
C ASP A 72 -11.10 -8.33 9.65
N SER A 73 -12.15 -7.53 9.84
CA SER A 73 -13.52 -7.84 9.43
C SER A 73 -13.92 -7.21 8.09
N LEU A 74 -13.02 -6.47 7.43
CA LEU A 74 -13.32 -5.78 6.17
C LEU A 74 -12.94 -6.63 4.96
N PRO A 75 -13.58 -6.40 3.80
CA PRO A 75 -13.14 -6.95 2.52
C PRO A 75 -11.72 -6.52 2.13
N LEU A 76 -11.05 -7.32 1.29
CA LEU A 76 -9.65 -7.12 0.84
C LEU A 76 -9.44 -5.91 -0.09
N ASN A 77 -10.48 -5.23 -0.53
CA ASN A 77 -10.38 -3.96 -1.26
C ASN A 77 -10.50 -2.74 -0.34
N VAL A 78 -10.57 -2.95 0.99
CA VAL A 78 -10.70 -1.89 1.99
C VAL A 78 -9.42 -1.78 2.83
N ILE A 79 -8.97 -0.54 3.04
CA ILE A 79 -7.82 -0.19 3.87
C ILE A 79 -8.24 0.77 4.95
N VAL A 80 -7.77 0.55 6.18
CA VAL A 80 -7.92 1.51 7.29
C VAL A 80 -6.60 2.21 7.53
N HIS A 81 -6.52 3.48 7.12
CA HIS A 81 -5.29 4.29 7.19
C HIS A 81 -5.40 5.38 8.24
N VAL A 82 -4.42 5.45 9.15
CA VAL A 82 -4.40 6.41 10.26
C VAL A 82 -3.41 7.52 9.95
N LEU A 83 -3.90 8.74 9.87
CA LEU A 83 -3.10 9.95 9.64
C LEU A 83 -2.34 10.35 10.91
N PRO A 84 -1.20 11.07 10.78
CA PRO A 84 -0.34 11.42 11.91
C PRO A 84 -0.93 12.48 12.87
N LYS A 85 -2.02 13.16 12.50
CA LYS A 85 -2.67 14.17 13.35
C LYS A 85 -3.87 13.60 14.10
N ALA A 86 -4.29 14.30 15.16
CA ALA A 86 -5.39 13.89 16.02
C ALA A 86 -6.68 13.56 15.24
N ARG A 87 -7.02 14.40 14.25
CA ARG A 87 -8.15 14.23 13.32
C ARG A 87 -7.69 14.50 11.90
N VAL A 88 -8.40 13.96 10.91
CA VAL A 88 -8.10 14.17 9.49
C VAL A 88 -8.08 15.65 9.15
N ARG A 89 -9.08 16.42 9.59
CA ARG A 89 -9.17 17.88 9.38
C ARG A 89 -8.02 18.71 9.97
N ASN A 90 -7.25 18.16 10.92
CA ASN A 90 -6.08 18.83 11.50
C ASN A 90 -4.82 18.62 10.65
N THR A 91 -4.89 17.78 9.63
CA THR A 91 -3.76 17.49 8.72
C THR A 91 -3.74 18.51 7.59
N ARG A 92 -2.55 19.02 7.24
CA ARG A 92 -2.39 19.93 6.11
C ARG A 92 -2.80 19.21 4.81
N ILE A 93 -3.42 19.92 3.88
CA ILE A 93 -3.95 19.33 2.63
C ILE A 93 -2.88 18.54 1.84
N ILE A 94 -1.64 19.05 1.76
CA ILE A 94 -0.55 18.35 1.08
C ILE A 94 -0.16 17.04 1.77
N GLN A 95 -0.26 17.00 3.10
CA GLN A 95 -0.02 15.77 3.85
C GLN A 95 -1.19 14.80 3.66
N ILE A 96 -2.44 15.27 3.63
CA ILE A 96 -3.59 14.40 3.30
C ILE A 96 -3.37 13.71 1.95
N ALA A 97 -2.94 14.45 0.91
CA ALA A 97 -2.63 13.87 -0.39
C ALA A 97 -1.56 12.78 -0.31
N ARG A 98 -0.46 13.03 0.41
CA ARG A 98 0.61 12.02 0.63
C ARG A 98 0.10 10.78 1.36
N GLU A 99 -0.77 10.95 2.36
CA GLU A 99 -1.35 9.83 3.10
C GLU A 99 -2.34 9.02 2.25
N ILE A 100 -3.05 9.66 1.30
CA ILE A 100 -3.88 8.94 0.31
C ILE A 100 -2.99 8.06 -0.57
N GLU A 101 -1.88 8.59 -1.08
CA GLU A 101 -0.94 7.79 -1.88
C GLU A 101 -0.33 6.64 -1.06
N ARG A 102 0.07 6.90 0.19
CA ARG A 102 0.55 5.84 1.11
C ARG A 102 -0.51 4.78 1.41
N ALA A 103 -1.78 5.16 1.51
CA ALA A 103 -2.84 4.17 1.66
C ALA A 103 -2.99 3.32 0.37
N LYS A 104 -2.93 3.95 -0.81
CA LYS A 104 -2.98 3.23 -2.10
C LYS A 104 -1.80 2.26 -2.28
N SER A 105 -0.61 2.65 -1.83
CA SER A 105 0.59 1.80 -1.97
C SER A 105 0.47 0.49 -1.21
N VAL A 106 -0.28 0.44 -0.10
CA VAL A 106 -0.51 -0.80 0.68
C VAL A 106 -1.05 -1.94 -0.19
N LEU A 107 -1.99 -1.65 -1.11
CA LEU A 107 -2.53 -2.66 -2.03
C LEU A 107 -1.51 -3.16 -3.05
N ARG A 108 -0.56 -2.31 -3.42
CA ARG A 108 0.42 -2.57 -4.48
C ARG A 108 1.70 -3.22 -3.97
N THR A 109 2.06 -2.94 -2.72
CA THR A 109 3.39 -3.25 -2.16
C THR A 109 3.34 -4.27 -1.04
N SER A 110 2.15 -4.66 -0.57
CA SER A 110 2.04 -5.73 0.42
C SER A 110 2.14 -7.11 -0.22
N VAL A 111 3.09 -7.89 0.26
CA VAL A 111 3.27 -9.29 -0.15
C VAL A 111 3.49 -10.16 1.07
N TYR A 112 2.89 -11.35 1.02
CA TYR A 112 3.15 -12.42 1.97
C TYR A 112 3.77 -13.63 1.26
N TRP A 113 4.57 -14.37 2.00
CA TRP A 113 5.06 -15.68 1.61
C TRP A 113 4.28 -16.78 2.34
N THR A 114 3.62 -17.65 1.57
CA THR A 114 2.87 -18.82 2.06
C THR A 114 3.37 -20.14 1.47
N GLY A 115 4.58 -20.14 0.89
CA GLY A 115 5.05 -21.14 -0.06
C GLY A 115 4.96 -20.65 -1.52
N ALA A 116 4.24 -19.56 -1.73
CA ALA A 116 4.25 -18.72 -2.93
C ALA A 116 4.11 -17.25 -2.51
N TYR A 117 4.40 -16.32 -3.42
CA TYR A 117 4.11 -14.90 -3.21
C TYR A 117 2.62 -14.62 -3.36
N VAL A 118 2.01 -14.06 -2.32
CA VAL A 118 0.62 -13.62 -2.31
C VAL A 118 0.59 -12.09 -2.24
N PHE A 119 0.16 -11.46 -3.33
CA PHE A 119 0.02 -10.01 -3.45
C PHE A 119 -1.29 -9.56 -2.79
N CYS A 120 -1.22 -9.34 -1.48
CA CYS A 120 -2.35 -8.91 -0.68
C CYS A 120 -1.86 -8.21 0.59
N HIS A 121 -2.62 -7.25 1.12
CA HIS A 121 -2.28 -6.59 2.38
C HIS A 121 -2.68 -7.36 3.63
N ARG A 122 -3.51 -8.39 3.50
CA ARG A 122 -3.92 -9.26 4.60
C ARG A 122 -4.09 -10.70 4.14
N VAL A 123 -3.55 -11.63 4.91
CA VAL A 123 -3.72 -13.08 4.76
C VAL A 123 -3.81 -13.70 6.15
N ASP A 124 -4.52 -14.82 6.27
CA ASP A 124 -4.69 -15.50 7.57
C ASP A 124 -3.39 -16.15 8.08
N ARG A 125 -2.51 -16.55 7.16
CA ARG A 125 -1.26 -17.26 7.44
C ARG A 125 -0.17 -16.85 6.46
N GLY A 126 1.07 -16.91 6.90
CA GLY A 126 2.25 -16.61 6.08
C GLY A 126 3.17 -15.60 6.76
N VAL A 127 4.27 -15.28 6.08
CA VAL A 127 5.23 -14.26 6.52
C VAL A 127 5.05 -13.03 5.65
N ARG A 128 4.71 -11.88 6.26
CA ARG A 128 4.72 -10.60 5.54
C ARG A 128 6.17 -10.27 5.17
N LEU A 129 6.43 -9.95 3.91
CA LEU A 129 7.74 -9.48 3.50
C LEU A 129 7.97 -8.07 4.08
N ASP A 130 9.21 -7.82 4.53
CA ASP A 130 9.62 -6.53 5.08
C ASP A 130 9.84 -5.51 3.95
N ILE A 131 8.72 -5.01 3.41
CA ILE A 131 8.66 -4.04 2.33
C ILE A 131 7.89 -2.83 2.84
N GLU A 132 8.50 -1.66 2.76
CA GLU A 132 7.82 -0.41 3.08
C GLU A 132 6.70 -0.12 2.05
N ASN A 133 5.54 0.32 2.54
CA ASN A 133 4.44 0.73 1.66
C ASN A 133 4.67 2.16 1.15
N GLU A 134 5.71 2.35 0.33
CA GLU A 134 6.03 3.64 -0.29
C GLU A 134 5.36 3.74 -1.68
N PRO A 135 4.62 4.81 -1.99
CA PRO A 135 3.98 5.04 -3.28
C PRO A 135 4.86 4.89 -4.52
N ALA A 136 6.16 5.15 -4.40
CA ALA A 136 7.11 5.03 -5.50
C ALA A 136 7.65 3.62 -5.70
N TYR A 137 7.27 2.66 -4.85
CA TYR A 137 7.76 1.29 -4.95
C TYR A 137 6.87 0.45 -5.85
N ASP A 138 7.50 -0.44 -6.60
CA ASP A 138 6.83 -1.39 -7.49
C ASP A 138 7.35 -2.80 -7.28
N LEU A 139 6.45 -3.76 -7.43
CA LEU A 139 6.74 -5.18 -7.26
C LEU A 139 6.58 -5.92 -8.57
N PHE A 140 7.53 -6.81 -8.86
CA PHE A 140 7.42 -7.71 -10.01
C PHE A 140 8.19 -9.00 -9.78
N LEU A 141 7.75 -10.05 -10.46
CA LEU A 141 8.42 -11.34 -10.45
C LEU A 141 9.46 -11.41 -11.56
N GLY A 142 10.66 -11.88 -11.24
CA GLY A 142 11.67 -12.25 -12.24
C GLY A 142 11.28 -13.58 -12.89
N LEU A 143 10.67 -13.53 -14.06
CA LEU A 143 10.21 -14.72 -14.79
C LEU A 143 11.08 -14.99 -16.03
N GLY A 144 11.29 -16.27 -16.33
CA GLY A 144 12.00 -16.73 -17.51
C GLY A 144 13.51 -16.90 -17.32
N GLU A 145 14.10 -17.81 -18.09
CA GLU A 145 15.51 -18.20 -17.98
C GLU A 145 16.46 -17.03 -18.27
N GLY A 146 16.21 -16.28 -19.35
CA GLY A 146 17.06 -15.14 -19.71
C GLY A 146 17.09 -14.03 -18.65
N PHE A 147 15.99 -13.81 -17.92
CA PHE A 147 16.00 -12.87 -16.79
C PHE A 147 16.89 -13.39 -15.66
N LEU A 148 16.74 -14.66 -15.28
CA LEU A 148 17.51 -15.28 -14.20
C LEU A 148 19.00 -15.36 -14.53
N GLU A 149 19.36 -15.65 -15.77
CA GLU A 149 20.75 -15.68 -16.24
C GLU A 149 21.39 -14.29 -16.17
N ASN A 150 20.69 -13.26 -16.66
CA ASN A 150 21.19 -11.89 -16.59
C ASN A 150 21.32 -11.42 -15.15
N LEU A 151 20.31 -11.70 -14.31
CA LEU A 151 20.35 -11.35 -12.89
C LEU A 151 21.52 -12.05 -12.18
N SER A 152 21.71 -13.35 -12.43
CA SER A 152 22.81 -14.12 -11.82
C SER A 152 24.18 -13.63 -12.29
N ARG A 153 24.30 -13.19 -13.56
CA ARG A 153 25.54 -12.60 -14.09
C ARG A 153 25.89 -11.30 -13.37
N VAL A 154 24.90 -10.44 -13.13
CA VAL A 154 25.13 -9.14 -12.45
C VAL A 154 25.46 -9.34 -10.97
N LEU A 155 24.82 -10.30 -10.31
CA LEU A 155 25.04 -10.58 -8.88
C LEU A 155 26.25 -11.47 -8.61
N GLY A 156 26.80 -12.13 -9.64
CA GLY A 156 27.91 -13.07 -9.50
C GLY A 156 27.51 -14.42 -8.87
N GLU A 157 26.24 -14.64 -8.57
CA GLU A 157 25.72 -15.87 -7.96
C GLU A 157 24.38 -16.28 -8.57
N ARG A 158 24.08 -17.59 -8.53
CA ARG A 158 22.82 -18.11 -9.04
C ARG A 158 21.67 -17.79 -8.09
N ILE A 159 20.68 -17.06 -8.60
CA ILE A 159 19.45 -16.75 -7.84
C ILE A 159 18.41 -17.88 -8.01
N PRO A 160 17.70 -18.26 -6.93
CA PRO A 160 16.61 -19.22 -7.03
C PRO A 160 15.51 -18.79 -8.03
N PRO A 161 14.79 -19.74 -8.65
CA PRO A 161 13.74 -19.42 -9.60
C PRO A 161 12.64 -18.54 -9.00
N VAL A 162 12.07 -17.67 -9.84
CA VAL A 162 10.95 -16.77 -9.50
C VAL A 162 11.28 -15.84 -8.32
N PRO A 163 12.37 -15.04 -8.37
CA PRO A 163 12.60 -14.02 -7.36
C PRO A 163 11.52 -12.94 -7.43
N LEU A 164 11.21 -12.33 -6.29
CA LEU A 164 10.42 -11.10 -6.23
C LEU A 164 11.38 -9.92 -6.17
N LEU A 165 11.19 -8.95 -7.07
CA LEU A 165 11.94 -7.71 -7.08
C LEU A 165 11.08 -6.56 -6.55
N VAL A 166 11.68 -5.73 -5.71
CA VAL A 166 11.07 -4.51 -5.16
C VAL A 166 11.83 -3.32 -5.68
N ARG A 167 11.33 -2.67 -6.73
CA ARG A 167 11.90 -1.42 -7.24
C ARG A 167 11.68 -0.31 -6.22
N LYS A 168 12.75 0.42 -5.94
CA LYS A 168 12.83 1.57 -5.05
C LYS A 168 13.36 2.80 -5.80
N PHE A 169 13.61 3.87 -5.06
CA PHE A 169 14.20 5.10 -5.58
C PHE A 169 15.60 4.86 -6.18
N GLY A 170 15.94 5.70 -7.18
CA GLY A 170 17.27 5.70 -7.78
C GLY A 170 17.68 4.38 -8.42
N GLY A 171 16.72 3.56 -8.88
CA GLY A 171 17.01 2.32 -9.59
C GLY A 171 17.47 1.16 -8.70
N GLU A 172 17.31 1.27 -7.38
CA GLU A 172 17.54 0.15 -6.46
C GLU A 172 16.41 -0.85 -6.52
N HIS A 173 16.75 -2.12 -6.45
CA HIS A 173 15.82 -3.24 -6.46
C HIS A 173 16.22 -4.20 -5.36
N ASP A 174 15.42 -4.36 -4.31
CA ASP A 174 15.62 -5.47 -3.38
C ASP A 174 15.18 -6.76 -4.05
N ILE A 175 15.92 -7.84 -3.80
CA ILE A 175 15.63 -9.16 -4.37
C ILE A 175 15.24 -10.08 -3.23
N PHE A 176 14.08 -10.71 -3.36
CA PHE A 176 13.57 -11.70 -2.43
C PHE A 176 13.54 -13.08 -3.07
N SER A 177 13.93 -14.08 -2.27
CA SER A 177 13.68 -15.48 -2.53
C SER A 177 12.91 -16.08 -1.35
N GLY A 178 11.66 -16.48 -1.62
CA GLY A 178 10.73 -16.82 -0.56
C GLY A 178 10.51 -15.64 0.40
N PRO A 179 10.59 -15.86 1.73
CA PRO A 179 10.36 -14.79 2.70
C PRO A 179 11.60 -13.94 2.98
N ARG A 180 12.75 -14.24 2.37
CA ARG A 180 14.04 -13.61 2.69
C ARG A 180 14.47 -12.68 1.57
N ARG A 181 14.92 -11.49 1.95
CA ARG A 181 15.72 -10.65 1.07
C ARG A 181 17.08 -11.31 0.91
N VAL A 182 17.48 -11.60 -0.32
CA VAL A 182 18.72 -12.31 -0.67
C VAL A 182 19.76 -11.39 -1.33
N GLY A 183 19.38 -10.17 -1.71
CA GLY A 183 20.31 -9.28 -2.39
C GLY A 183 19.69 -7.96 -2.77
N TYR A 184 20.44 -7.18 -3.52
CA TYR A 184 19.94 -6.01 -4.22
C TYR A 184 20.61 -5.85 -5.59
N LEU A 185 19.88 -5.19 -6.49
CA LEU A 185 20.32 -4.82 -7.83
C LEU A 185 20.17 -3.30 -7.97
N LYS A 186 21.19 -2.63 -8.49
CA LYS A 186 21.20 -1.21 -8.85
C LYS A 186 21.21 -1.10 -10.37
N ILE A 187 20.17 -0.50 -10.93
CA ILE A 187 20.09 -0.13 -12.34
C ILE A 187 20.14 1.40 -12.40
N PRO A 188 21.30 2.01 -12.62
CA PRO A 188 21.41 3.47 -12.70
C PRO A 188 20.78 4.01 -13.98
N ASP A 189 20.52 5.33 -14.02
CA ASP A 189 20.05 6.00 -15.24
C ASP A 189 21.13 5.96 -16.35
N GLU A 190 22.41 5.94 -15.96
CA GLU A 190 23.57 5.83 -16.85
C GLU A 190 24.60 4.83 -16.31
N GLY A 191 25.24 4.07 -17.20
CA GLY A 191 26.25 3.07 -16.86
C GLY A 191 25.72 1.63 -16.78
N GLU A 192 26.52 0.74 -16.19
CA GLU A 192 26.22 -0.69 -16.10
C GLU A 192 25.44 -1.04 -14.82
N PRO A 193 24.52 -2.02 -14.87
CA PRO A 193 23.91 -2.57 -13.67
C PRO A 193 24.95 -3.21 -12.73
N SER A 194 24.69 -3.13 -11.42
CA SER A 194 25.52 -3.76 -10.39
C SER A 194 24.64 -4.34 -9.28
N GLY A 195 25.15 -5.27 -8.49
CA GLY A 195 24.41 -5.78 -7.35
C GLY A 195 25.24 -6.68 -6.45
N GLU A 196 24.66 -7.08 -5.33
CA GLU A 196 25.30 -7.88 -4.29
C GLU A 196 24.28 -8.83 -3.65
N VAL A 197 24.76 -10.01 -3.24
CA VAL A 197 24.01 -11.00 -2.45
C VAL A 197 24.29 -10.79 -0.96
N LEU A 198 23.28 -10.97 -0.11
CA LEU A 198 23.35 -10.80 1.34
C LEU A 198 23.72 -12.09 2.09
#